data_AF-A0A3D5YZ86-F1
#
_entry.id   AF-A0A3D5YZ86-F1
#
_cell.length_a   1.000
_cell.length_b   1.000
_cell.length_c   1.000
_cell.angle_alpha   90.00
_cell.angle_beta   90.00
_cell.angle_gamma   90.00
#
_symmetry.space_group_name_H-M   'P 1'
#
loop_
_entity.id
_entity.type
_entity.pdbx_description
1 polymer ?
#
loop_
_entity_poly.entity_id
_entity_poly.type
_entity_poly.pdbx_seq_one_letter_code
_entity_poly.pdbx_strand_id
1 'polypeptide(L)'
;MSTSKNYPLSRRNFIKVSAATTAGVSMLSFGGCATDKMPSPMKRKFGNFDFEVTTLALGGQASLQWTPEDVDPVPIILKAFKLGINYFDTSNLYADSQLNYYKAFRTLNLIPGESNYDENLRKSIWLTSKTCMRWGKPGWPERENVNNWSNGAPDVKCAVDDLKRSLTQLFGDNKGWYPEGAYLDMILIHTLHNTAEIDVLYEGLETPLDPNGNFGALVALRDFRDGTNLTGMNPKNEKLIRHIGFSGHANPPAMIDMIQRDEYGILEGMLVAINANDKTKYNMQHNVIPVAAAKGMGIIAMKVFADAAIYHKEPRWSREPADVFRKVGTPELPSRPLIEYSLTTPGIHTLIIGIGQIDEDPMKCQLIQNFYAAQIEPHGMPEDERNRIEAQALNVKANSNYFQIDKVGLTAPGNIRKEENKIIWDTAFAGDVAVAAYEVLVNGEKAGEVEHHPQVLKSKPFSFEASVKEGDKIAVVAVDKEGNRAEAALA
;
A
#
# COMPACT_ATOMS: atom_id res chain seq x y z
N MET A 1 25.31 28.52 15.90
CA MET A 1 23.90 28.84 16.18
C MET A 1 23.26 29.33 14.89
N SER A 2 22.59 28.45 14.16
CA SER A 2 21.84 28.80 12.94
C SER A 2 20.38 28.92 13.32
N THR A 3 19.83 30.13 13.25
CA THR A 3 18.44 30.44 13.55
C THR A 3 17.53 29.72 12.56
N SER A 4 16.60 28.89 13.07
CA SER A 4 15.56 28.29 12.25
C SER A 4 14.69 29.40 11.64
N LYS A 5 14.73 29.53 10.31
CA LYS A 5 13.76 30.37 9.61
C LYS A 5 12.43 29.60 9.57
N ASN A 6 11.44 30.13 10.28
CA ASN A 6 10.05 29.72 10.15
C ASN A 6 9.58 30.10 8.74
N TYR A 7 8.91 29.17 8.05
CA TYR A 7 8.40 29.34 6.69
C TYR A 7 7.01 29.99 6.79
N PRO A 8 6.84 31.32 6.63
CA PRO A 8 5.55 31.94 6.86
C PRO A 8 4.73 31.87 5.56
N LEU A 9 3.60 31.17 5.63
CA LEU A 9 2.59 31.22 4.58
C LEU A 9 1.73 32.46 4.76
N SER A 10 1.88 33.43 3.86
CA SER A 10 0.97 34.59 3.85
C SER A 10 -0.48 34.11 3.68
N ARG A 11 -1.44 34.79 4.32
CA ARG A 11 -2.89 34.55 4.17
C ARG A 11 -3.34 34.44 2.71
N ARG A 12 -2.70 35.19 1.80
CA ARG A 12 -2.95 35.16 0.36
C ARG A 12 -2.54 33.83 -0.28
N ASN A 13 -1.44 33.22 0.17
CA ASN A 13 -0.99 31.92 -0.29
C ASN A 13 -1.84 30.80 0.31
N PHE A 14 -2.22 30.89 1.59
CA PHE A 14 -3.18 29.95 2.19
C PHE A 14 -4.50 29.92 1.42
N ILE A 15 -5.10 31.09 1.15
CA ILE A 15 -6.32 31.18 0.34
C ILE A 15 -6.08 30.62 -1.08
N LYS A 16 -4.94 30.85 -1.73
CA LYS A 16 -4.68 30.26 -3.07
C LYS A 16 -4.50 28.74 -3.04
N VAL A 17 -3.91 28.19 -1.98
CA VAL A 17 -3.74 26.73 -1.80
C VAL A 17 -5.09 26.06 -1.43
N SER A 18 -5.94 26.77 -0.69
CA SER A 18 -7.27 26.29 -0.29
C SER A 18 -8.37 26.55 -1.33
N ALA A 19 -8.29 27.64 -2.11
CA ALA A 19 -9.34 28.09 -3.05
C ALA A 19 -9.28 27.42 -4.44
N ALA A 20 -8.44 26.41 -4.63
CA ALA A 20 -8.58 25.45 -5.74
C ALA A 20 -9.70 24.41 -5.46
N THR A 21 -10.74 24.82 -4.71
CA THR A 21 -11.92 24.03 -4.35
C THR A 21 -13.13 24.60 -5.09
N THR A 22 -13.65 23.83 -6.05
CA THR A 22 -15.02 24.01 -6.53
C THR A 22 -15.89 23.08 -5.69
N ALA A 23 -16.86 23.66 -4.98
CA ALA A 23 -17.96 23.00 -4.24
C ALA A 23 -17.59 22.08 -3.05
N GLY A 24 -17.38 22.69 -1.87
CA GLY A 24 -17.30 21.96 -0.60
C GLY A 24 -16.81 22.82 0.56
N VAL A 25 -17.40 24.01 0.75
CA VAL A 25 -17.00 24.93 1.84
C VAL A 25 -17.51 24.39 3.17
N SER A 26 -16.68 23.60 3.86
CA SER A 26 -16.76 23.47 5.31
C SER A 26 -16.39 24.83 5.90
N MET A 27 -17.37 25.54 6.46
CA MET A 27 -17.18 26.84 7.12
C MET A 27 -16.25 26.70 8.34
N LEU A 28 -14.94 26.87 8.15
CA LEU A 28 -14.05 27.18 9.26
C LEU A 28 -14.39 28.59 9.74
N SER A 29 -14.96 28.66 10.94
CA SER A 29 -15.29 29.90 11.63
C SER A 29 -14.03 30.74 11.80
N PHE A 30 -13.92 31.83 11.06
CA PHE A 30 -12.82 32.78 11.17
C PHE A 30 -13.08 33.75 12.33
N GLY A 31 -12.56 33.41 13.50
CA GLY A 31 -12.43 34.32 14.64
C GLY A 31 -11.08 34.15 15.33
N GLY A 32 -10.25 35.20 15.29
CA GLY A 32 -9.13 35.38 16.23
C GLY A 32 -7.70 35.31 15.66
N CYS A 33 -6.98 36.42 15.85
CA CYS A 33 -5.53 36.68 15.77
C CYS A 33 -4.52 35.55 15.45
N ALA A 34 -3.77 35.78 14.35
CA ALA A 34 -2.38 35.39 14.03
C ALA A 34 -1.75 34.11 14.63
N THR A 35 -1.36 33.16 13.76
CA THR A 35 0.05 32.81 13.47
C THR A 35 0.17 32.10 12.11
N ASP A 36 1.30 32.31 11.42
CA ASP A 36 1.74 31.65 10.17
C ASP A 36 1.97 30.13 10.27
N LYS A 37 1.13 29.40 11.01
CA LYS A 37 1.31 27.96 11.24
C LYS A 37 0.51 27.16 10.22
N MET A 38 1.21 26.30 9.48
CA MET A 38 0.62 25.17 8.76
C MET A 38 -0.38 24.45 9.67
N PRO A 39 -1.53 23.96 9.15
CA PRO A 39 -2.42 23.16 9.96
C PRO A 39 -1.68 21.91 10.46
N SER A 40 -2.04 21.43 11.65
CA SER A 40 -1.56 20.13 12.12
C SER A 40 -1.95 19.04 11.11
N PRO A 41 -1.09 18.05 10.85
CA PRO A 41 -1.41 16.99 9.90
C PRO A 41 -2.66 16.23 10.35
N MET A 42 -3.62 16.08 9.44
CA MET A 42 -4.71 15.14 9.60
C MET A 42 -4.16 13.73 9.80
N LYS A 43 -4.72 13.02 10.78
CA LYS A 43 -4.38 11.62 11.08
C LYS A 43 -5.62 10.75 10.98
N ARG A 44 -5.41 9.46 10.73
CA ARG A 44 -6.44 8.42 10.73
C ARG A 44 -5.94 7.24 11.56
N LYS A 45 -6.87 6.51 12.20
CA LYS A 45 -6.55 5.19 12.77
C LYS A 45 -5.96 4.31 11.66
N PHE A 46 -4.86 3.64 11.91
CA PHE A 46 -4.18 2.84 10.90
C PHE A 46 -4.55 1.36 11.03
N GLY A 47 -5.55 0.89 10.28
CA GLY A 47 -6.03 -0.50 10.39
C GLY A 47 -6.38 -0.87 11.85
N ASN A 48 -5.95 -2.06 12.26
CA ASN A 48 -6.06 -2.53 13.64
C ASN A 48 -4.89 -2.13 14.55
N PHE A 49 -3.94 -1.33 14.06
CA PHE A 49 -2.82 -0.88 14.87
C PHE A 49 -3.26 0.14 15.91
N ASP A 50 -2.56 0.15 17.04
CA ASP A 50 -2.61 1.24 18.03
C ASP A 50 -1.71 2.41 17.55
N PHE A 51 -2.03 2.94 16.37
CA PHE A 51 -1.28 4.01 15.73
C PHE A 51 -2.18 4.91 14.89
N GLU A 52 -2.01 6.21 15.06
CA GLU A 52 -2.65 7.22 14.20
C GLU A 52 -1.66 7.69 13.13
N VAL A 53 -1.92 7.32 11.88
CA VAL A 53 -1.07 7.65 10.74
C VAL A 53 -1.48 8.97 10.09
N THR A 54 -0.52 9.79 9.69
CA THR A 54 -0.81 10.98 8.89
C THR A 54 -1.36 10.59 7.53
N THR A 55 -2.31 11.37 7.00
CA THR A 55 -2.94 11.09 5.69
C THR A 55 -1.98 11.17 4.51
N LEU A 56 -0.85 11.86 4.69
CA LEU A 56 0.30 11.83 3.78
C LEU A 56 1.48 11.09 4.42
N ALA A 57 2.13 10.25 3.64
CA ALA A 57 3.36 9.54 3.96
C ALA A 57 4.46 9.87 2.93
N LEU A 58 5.73 9.82 3.35
CA LEU A 58 6.87 10.07 2.46
C LEU A 58 7.30 8.77 1.77
N GLY A 59 7.22 8.75 0.44
CA GLY A 59 7.69 7.63 -0.38
C GLY A 59 9.20 7.65 -0.63
N GLY A 60 9.86 6.50 -0.53
CA GLY A 60 11.31 6.34 -0.76
C GLY A 60 11.76 6.26 -2.22
N GLN A 61 10.85 6.44 -3.18
CA GLN A 61 11.19 6.57 -4.62
C GLN A 61 11.35 8.05 -5.02
N ALA A 62 11.16 8.38 -6.30
CA ALA A 62 11.45 9.70 -6.87
C ALA A 62 12.89 10.13 -6.55
N SER A 63 13.13 11.34 -6.05
CA SER A 63 14.49 11.81 -5.79
C SER A 63 15.20 11.09 -4.64
N LEU A 64 14.52 10.28 -3.82
CA LEU A 64 15.20 9.45 -2.81
C LEU A 64 15.88 8.22 -3.41
N GLN A 65 15.42 7.75 -4.57
CA GLN A 65 15.97 6.62 -5.32
C GLN A 65 16.73 7.08 -6.56
N TRP A 66 16.09 7.89 -7.39
CA TRP A 66 16.58 8.37 -8.69
C TRP A 66 17.01 9.83 -8.57
N THR A 67 18.02 10.09 -7.75
CA THR A 67 18.43 11.45 -7.35
C THR A 67 18.97 12.26 -8.54
N PRO A 68 18.33 13.38 -8.94
CA PRO A 68 18.93 14.33 -9.87
C PRO A 68 20.17 14.98 -9.27
N GLU A 69 21.16 15.34 -10.11
CA GLU A 69 22.46 15.89 -9.66
C GLU A 69 22.32 17.15 -8.79
N ASP A 70 21.27 17.93 -9.01
CA ASP A 70 20.99 19.19 -8.31
C ASP A 70 20.06 19.04 -7.09
N VAL A 71 19.77 17.81 -6.66
CA VAL A 71 18.87 17.51 -5.53
C VAL A 71 19.62 16.80 -4.41
N ASP A 72 19.47 17.32 -3.19
CA ASP A 72 19.80 16.60 -1.96
C ASP A 72 18.51 15.95 -1.39
N PRO A 73 18.46 14.60 -1.25
CA PRO A 73 17.31 13.92 -0.67
C PRO A 73 17.12 14.17 0.83
N VAL A 74 18.17 14.49 1.59
CA VAL A 74 18.09 14.62 3.05
C VAL A 74 17.16 15.76 3.48
N PRO A 75 17.24 16.98 2.90
CA PRO A 75 16.28 18.06 3.16
C PRO A 75 14.81 17.69 2.90
N ILE A 76 14.51 16.80 1.95
CA ILE A 76 13.14 16.34 1.70
C ILE A 76 12.61 15.59 2.93
N ILE A 77 13.42 14.67 3.47
CA ILE A 77 13.08 13.87 4.66
C ILE A 77 12.92 14.79 5.87
N LEU A 78 13.90 15.68 6.12
CA LEU A 78 13.85 16.62 7.25
C LEU A 78 12.62 17.55 7.17
N LYS A 79 12.25 18.00 5.97
CA LYS A 79 11.04 18.81 5.77
C LYS A 79 9.77 18.01 6.05
N ALA A 80 9.72 16.71 5.73
CA ALA A 80 8.59 15.85 6.06
C ALA A 80 8.40 15.71 7.58
N PHE A 81 9.50 15.47 8.33
CA PHE A 81 9.47 15.49 9.80
C PHE A 81 9.01 16.84 10.36
N LYS A 82 9.48 17.96 9.80
CA LYS A 82 9.05 19.31 10.21
C LYS A 82 7.54 19.55 9.99
N LEU A 83 6.94 18.89 9.01
CA LEU A 83 5.50 18.94 8.76
C LEU A 83 4.69 18.00 9.65
N GLY A 84 5.36 17.19 10.49
CA GLY A 84 4.71 16.21 11.35
C GLY A 84 4.22 14.96 10.63
N ILE A 85 4.67 14.71 9.40
CA ILE A 85 4.43 13.44 8.70
C ILE A 85 5.06 12.32 9.52
N ASN A 86 4.30 11.26 9.77
CA ASN A 86 4.73 10.18 10.66
C ASN A 86 4.77 8.80 10.00
N TYR A 87 4.69 8.71 8.68
CA TYR A 87 4.92 7.46 7.95
C TYR A 87 5.98 7.66 6.88
N PHE A 88 6.99 6.79 6.90
CA PHE A 88 8.15 6.82 6.03
C PHE A 88 8.35 5.46 5.38
N ASP A 89 8.42 5.48 4.05
CA ASP A 89 8.48 4.29 3.22
C ASP A 89 9.83 4.20 2.49
N THR A 90 10.41 3.00 2.43
CA THR A 90 11.61 2.70 1.64
C THR A 90 11.62 1.22 1.20
N SER A 91 12.70 0.74 0.57
CA SER A 91 12.86 -0.67 0.16
C SER A 91 14.31 -1.02 -0.15
N ASN A 92 14.66 -2.31 -0.06
CA ASN A 92 15.93 -2.85 -0.58
C ASN A 92 16.09 -2.75 -2.11
N LEU A 93 15.07 -2.29 -2.83
CA LEU A 93 15.13 -2.01 -4.27
C LEU A 93 15.23 -0.52 -4.62
N TYR A 94 15.24 0.35 -3.61
CA TYR A 94 15.21 1.79 -3.83
C TYR A 94 16.62 2.41 -3.77
N ALA A 95 17.62 1.67 -4.27
CA ALA A 95 19.01 2.13 -4.32
C ALA A 95 19.45 2.76 -2.98
N ASP A 96 19.88 4.02 -3.01
CA ASP A 96 20.41 4.76 -1.85
C ASP A 96 19.34 5.33 -0.92
N SER A 97 18.04 5.10 -1.16
CA SER A 97 16.96 5.66 -0.34
C SER A 97 17.14 5.37 1.15
N GLN A 98 17.49 4.12 1.54
CA GLN A 98 17.73 3.76 2.94
C GLN A 98 18.92 4.52 3.55
N LEU A 99 19.98 4.75 2.77
CA LEU A 99 21.15 5.51 3.19
C LEU A 99 20.84 7.01 3.36
N ASN A 100 19.94 7.55 2.54
CA ASN A 100 19.44 8.91 2.69
C ASN A 100 18.61 9.09 3.97
N TYR A 101 17.79 8.09 4.32
CA TYR A 101 17.12 8.04 5.63
C TYR A 101 18.12 7.99 6.78
N TYR A 102 19.19 7.19 6.71
CA TYR A 102 20.23 7.17 7.75
C TYR A 102 20.86 8.54 7.98
N LYS A 103 21.22 9.27 6.92
CA LYS A 103 21.76 10.64 7.04
C LYS A 103 20.75 11.58 7.74
N ALA A 104 19.47 11.50 7.39
CA ALA A 104 18.42 12.29 8.05
C ALA A 104 18.21 11.86 9.51
N PHE A 105 18.23 10.55 9.79
CA PHE A 105 18.04 9.99 11.13
C PHE A 105 19.14 10.41 12.08
N ARG A 106 20.40 10.52 11.62
CA ARG A 106 21.48 11.09 12.44
C ARG A 106 21.23 12.55 12.80
N THR A 107 20.66 13.33 11.88
CA THR A 107 20.31 14.74 12.14
C THR A 107 19.13 14.86 13.12
N LEU A 108 18.22 13.89 13.10
CA LEU A 108 17.04 13.81 13.95
C LEU A 108 17.28 13.02 15.25
N ASN A 109 18.50 12.53 15.46
CA ASN A 109 18.90 11.66 16.56
C ASN A 109 18.05 10.38 16.68
N LEU A 110 17.75 9.71 15.56
CA LEU A 110 16.90 8.50 15.51
C LEU A 110 17.69 7.19 15.48
N ILE A 111 18.99 7.22 15.74
CA ILE A 111 19.85 6.04 15.79
C ILE A 111 19.89 5.51 17.23
N PRO A 112 19.34 4.31 17.50
CA PRO A 112 19.38 3.72 18.85
C PRO A 112 20.82 3.58 19.36
N GLY A 113 21.01 3.80 20.67
CA GLY A 113 22.31 3.67 21.32
C GLY A 113 23.22 4.90 21.22
N GLU A 114 22.92 5.89 20.38
CA GLU A 114 23.61 7.18 20.42
C GLU A 114 23.18 8.00 21.65
N SER A 115 24.10 8.79 22.23
CA SER A 115 23.87 9.53 23.50
C SER A 115 22.71 10.54 23.45
N ASN A 116 22.36 10.99 22.24
CA ASN A 116 21.32 11.96 21.93
C ASN A 116 20.05 11.31 21.34
N TYR A 117 19.97 9.97 21.34
CA TYR A 117 18.86 9.23 20.75
C TYR A 117 17.49 9.70 21.27
N ASP A 118 16.63 10.14 20.36
CA ASP A 118 15.26 10.58 20.64
C ASP A 118 14.29 9.39 20.45
N GLU A 119 14.18 8.58 21.50
CA GLU A 119 13.31 7.41 21.51
C GLU A 119 11.83 7.78 21.32
N ASN A 120 11.40 8.93 21.86
CA ASN A 120 10.02 9.40 21.73
C ASN A 120 9.69 9.73 20.29
N LEU A 121 10.58 10.45 19.59
CA LEU A 121 10.42 10.74 18.18
C LEU A 121 10.45 9.44 17.35
N ARG A 122 11.36 8.50 17.62
CA ARG A 122 11.40 7.21 16.91
C ARG A 122 10.10 6.43 17.08
N LYS A 123 9.52 6.37 18.28
CA LYS A 123 8.23 5.71 18.54
C LYS A 123 7.04 6.43 17.91
N SER A 124 7.16 7.73 17.64
CA SER A 124 6.08 8.52 17.05
C SER A 124 5.94 8.36 15.53
N ILE A 125 6.89 7.70 14.87
CA ILE A 125 6.90 7.47 13.42
C ILE A 125 6.78 5.99 13.08
N TRP A 126 6.22 5.73 11.90
CA TRP A 126 6.10 4.42 11.27
C TRP A 126 7.10 4.29 10.13
N LEU A 127 8.07 3.39 10.26
CA LEU A 127 9.09 3.13 9.25
C LEU A 127 8.87 1.78 8.58
N THR A 128 8.68 1.80 7.26
CA THR A 128 8.46 0.60 6.45
C THR A 128 9.58 0.36 5.45
N SER A 129 10.14 -0.85 5.44
CA SER A 129 10.97 -1.34 4.32
C SER A 129 10.31 -2.56 3.67
N LYS A 130 10.94 -3.09 2.63
CA LYS A 130 10.37 -4.18 1.83
C LYS A 130 11.44 -5.12 1.29
N THR A 131 11.08 -6.38 1.11
CA THR A 131 11.93 -7.42 0.50
C THR A 131 11.27 -8.01 -0.73
N CYS A 132 12.05 -8.21 -1.80
CA CYS A 132 11.63 -8.95 -2.99
C CYS A 132 11.99 -10.44 -2.93
N MET A 133 12.45 -10.92 -1.79
CA MET A 133 12.77 -12.33 -1.58
C MET A 133 11.52 -13.07 -1.12
N ARG A 134 11.18 -14.15 -1.83
CA ARG A 134 10.07 -15.06 -1.50
C ARG A 134 10.48 -16.13 -0.51
N TRP A 135 11.77 -16.44 -0.47
CA TRP A 135 12.35 -17.42 0.43
C TRP A 135 12.91 -16.79 1.71
N GLY A 136 12.66 -17.45 2.84
CA GLY A 136 13.12 -17.03 4.16
C GLY A 136 14.55 -17.47 4.49
N LYS A 137 15.09 -18.45 3.75
CA LYS A 137 16.42 -19.03 4.00
C LYS A 137 17.20 -19.24 2.69
N PRO A 138 18.53 -19.02 2.66
CA PRO A 138 19.36 -19.23 1.47
C PRO A 138 19.35 -20.68 0.95
N GLY A 139 19.83 -20.89 -0.28
CA GLY A 139 19.96 -22.22 -0.89
C GLY A 139 18.65 -22.78 -1.43
N TRP A 140 17.68 -21.91 -1.71
CA TRP A 140 16.36 -22.27 -2.21
C TRP A 140 16.40 -22.76 -3.67
N PRO A 141 15.46 -23.64 -4.07
CA PRO A 141 15.33 -24.07 -5.45
C PRO A 141 14.66 -22.99 -6.32
N GLU A 142 15.07 -22.90 -7.58
CA GLU A 142 14.33 -22.13 -8.58
C GLU A 142 12.93 -22.73 -8.77
N ARG A 143 11.92 -21.86 -8.85
CA ARG A 143 10.54 -22.24 -9.16
C ARG A 143 10.02 -21.37 -10.29
N GLU A 144 9.24 -22.00 -11.16
CA GLU A 144 8.60 -21.31 -12.28
C GLU A 144 7.73 -20.15 -11.77
N ASN A 145 7.83 -18.99 -12.42
CA ASN A 145 7.08 -17.77 -12.09
C ASN A 145 7.36 -17.17 -10.69
N VAL A 146 8.41 -17.63 -10.00
CA VAL A 146 8.84 -17.08 -8.69
C VAL A 146 10.11 -16.27 -8.86
N ASN A 147 10.00 -14.96 -8.68
CA ASN A 147 11.14 -14.06 -8.82
C ASN A 147 11.68 -13.64 -7.44
N ASN A 148 13.02 -13.63 -7.31
CA ASN A 148 13.74 -13.16 -6.14
C ASN A 148 14.80 -12.17 -6.60
N TRP A 149 14.81 -10.96 -6.06
CA TRP A 149 15.86 -9.98 -6.40
C TRP A 149 16.05 -8.95 -5.30
N SER A 150 17.26 -8.37 -5.24
CA SER A 150 17.63 -7.32 -4.28
C SER A 150 18.75 -6.48 -4.88
N ASN A 151 18.82 -5.18 -4.55
CA ASN A 151 20.01 -4.37 -4.85
C ASN A 151 21.19 -4.71 -3.93
N GLY A 152 21.02 -5.64 -2.98
CA GLY A 152 22.10 -6.21 -2.18
C GLY A 152 22.70 -7.50 -2.76
N ALA A 153 22.30 -7.94 -3.95
CA ALA A 153 22.90 -9.11 -4.59
C ALA A 153 24.40 -8.87 -4.92
N PRO A 154 25.28 -9.90 -4.85
CA PRO A 154 24.97 -11.30 -4.54
C PRO A 154 24.95 -11.65 -3.04
N ASP A 155 25.20 -10.69 -2.15
CA ASP A 155 25.32 -10.96 -0.70
C ASP A 155 23.97 -11.27 -0.05
N VAL A 156 22.90 -10.63 -0.53
CA VAL A 156 21.51 -10.95 -0.14
C VAL A 156 21.06 -12.23 -0.85
N LYS A 157 20.68 -13.24 -0.07
CA LYS A 157 20.24 -14.55 -0.58
C LYS A 157 18.83 -14.92 -0.15
N CYS A 158 18.25 -14.25 0.85
CA CYS A 158 16.89 -14.49 1.32
C CYS A 158 16.27 -13.23 1.98
N ALA A 159 15.00 -13.33 2.39
CA ALA A 159 14.27 -12.23 3.03
C ALA A 159 14.93 -11.76 4.35
N VAL A 160 15.56 -12.67 5.09
CA VAL A 160 16.26 -12.34 6.33
C VAL A 160 17.51 -11.49 6.07
N ASP A 161 18.22 -11.74 4.96
CA ASP A 161 19.36 -10.90 4.58
C ASP A 161 18.91 -9.49 4.21
N ASP A 162 17.80 -9.35 3.47
CA ASP A 162 17.19 -8.06 3.15
C ASP A 162 16.72 -7.30 4.40
N LEU A 163 16.13 -7.98 5.38
CA LEU A 163 15.77 -7.38 6.67
C LEU A 163 17.00 -6.81 7.38
N LYS A 164 18.06 -7.62 7.53
CA LYS A 164 19.30 -7.20 8.20
C LYS A 164 20.02 -6.11 7.42
N ARG A 165 20.04 -6.18 6.09
CA ARG A 165 20.55 -5.12 5.22
C ARG A 165 19.81 -3.80 5.45
N SER A 166 18.47 -3.85 5.56
CA SER A 166 17.67 -2.65 5.84
C SER A 166 18.08 -1.99 7.15
N LEU A 167 18.22 -2.75 8.23
CA LEU A 167 18.63 -2.21 9.53
C LEU A 167 20.04 -1.64 9.49
N THR A 168 20.95 -2.33 8.81
CA THR A 168 22.32 -1.89 8.63
C THR A 168 22.39 -0.58 7.82
N GLN A 169 21.52 -0.40 6.82
CA GLN A 169 21.47 0.82 6.02
C GLN A 169 20.75 1.99 6.67
N LEU A 170 19.71 1.72 7.46
CA LEU A 170 18.88 2.74 8.09
C LEU A 170 19.45 3.24 9.41
N PHE A 171 20.16 2.37 10.14
CA PHE A 171 20.64 2.66 11.49
C PHE A 171 22.12 2.36 11.71
N GLY A 172 22.74 1.57 10.83
CA GLY A 172 24.03 0.94 11.07
C GLY A 172 25.17 1.43 10.18
N ASP A 173 26.08 0.51 9.85
CA ASP A 173 27.34 0.80 9.16
C ASP A 173 27.32 0.46 7.65
N ASN A 174 26.17 0.05 7.12
CA ASN A 174 26.00 -0.55 5.79
C ASN A 174 26.94 -1.74 5.49
N LYS A 175 27.49 -2.43 6.50
CA LYS A 175 28.44 -3.55 6.36
C LYS A 175 28.11 -4.77 7.24
N GLY A 176 26.90 -4.81 7.79
CA GLY A 176 26.35 -5.94 8.55
C GLY A 176 26.14 -5.66 10.04
N TRP A 177 26.53 -4.48 10.53
CA TRP A 177 26.23 -4.06 11.90
C TRP A 177 25.06 -3.08 11.95
N TYR A 178 24.19 -3.27 12.93
CA TYR A 178 23.14 -2.33 13.35
C TYR A 178 23.08 -2.28 14.89
N PRO A 179 22.68 -1.15 15.49
CA PRO A 179 22.63 -1.01 16.94
C PRO A 179 21.50 -1.84 17.58
N GLU A 180 21.68 -2.23 18.83
CA GLU A 180 20.61 -2.79 19.64
C GLU A 180 19.45 -1.79 19.74
N GLY A 181 18.22 -2.28 19.62
CA GLY A 181 17.02 -1.44 19.58
C GLY A 181 16.66 -0.92 18.18
N ALA A 182 17.45 -1.20 17.13
CA ALA A 182 17.05 -0.95 15.76
C ALA A 182 15.88 -1.86 15.34
N TYR A 183 14.84 -1.29 14.72
CA TYR A 183 13.68 -2.03 14.24
C TYR A 183 12.97 -1.31 13.09
N LEU A 184 12.24 -2.08 12.29
CA LEU A 184 11.22 -1.57 11.36
C LEU A 184 9.84 -1.71 11.99
N ASP A 185 8.98 -0.72 11.81
CA ASP A 185 7.57 -0.85 12.21
C ASP A 185 6.88 -1.87 11.32
N MET A 186 7.20 -1.90 10.03
CA MET A 186 6.67 -2.92 9.12
C MET A 186 7.67 -3.33 8.06
N ILE A 187 7.64 -4.60 7.69
CA ILE A 187 8.26 -5.10 6.46
C ILE A 187 7.20 -5.61 5.50
N LEU A 188 7.27 -5.20 4.24
CA LEU A 188 6.37 -5.68 3.19
C LEU A 188 7.07 -6.69 2.28
N ILE A 189 6.34 -7.72 1.87
CA ILE A 189 6.69 -8.50 0.68
C ILE A 189 6.48 -7.63 -0.56
N HIS A 190 7.54 -7.43 -1.35
CA HIS A 190 7.63 -6.55 -2.53
C HIS A 190 7.76 -7.36 -3.81
N THR A 191 7.16 -6.97 -4.92
CA THR A 191 5.72 -6.75 -5.00
C THR A 191 5.10 -8.07 -5.40
N LEU A 192 3.87 -8.33 -4.99
CA LEU A 192 3.18 -9.55 -5.36
C LEU A 192 2.69 -9.50 -6.81
N HIS A 193 3.01 -10.52 -7.60
CA HIS A 193 2.62 -10.59 -9.03
C HIS A 193 1.63 -11.70 -9.36
N ASN A 194 1.78 -12.86 -8.74
CA ASN A 194 1.07 -14.09 -9.11
C ASN A 194 0.95 -15.04 -7.91
N THR A 195 0.18 -16.11 -8.07
CA THR A 195 -0.07 -17.11 -7.03
C THR A 195 1.12 -18.04 -6.77
N ALA A 196 1.99 -18.28 -7.75
CA ALA A 196 3.20 -19.10 -7.55
C ALA A 196 4.16 -18.46 -6.53
N GLU A 197 4.26 -17.13 -6.53
CA GLU A 197 4.98 -16.40 -5.48
C GLU A 197 4.33 -16.60 -4.10
N ILE A 198 2.99 -16.65 -4.02
CA ILE A 198 2.23 -16.86 -2.78
C ILE A 198 2.47 -18.27 -2.23
N ASP A 199 2.45 -19.28 -3.11
CA ASP A 199 2.73 -20.66 -2.73
C ASP A 199 4.05 -20.76 -1.97
N VAL A 200 5.11 -20.13 -2.50
CA VAL A 200 6.42 -20.10 -1.82
C VAL A 200 6.37 -19.32 -0.51
N LEU A 201 5.71 -18.15 -0.48
CA LEU A 201 5.65 -17.31 0.72
C LEU A 201 5.02 -18.02 1.92
N TYR A 202 4.06 -18.92 1.68
CA TYR A 202 3.36 -19.70 2.70
C TYR A 202 4.02 -21.05 3.04
N GLU A 203 5.09 -21.47 2.35
CA GLU A 203 5.84 -22.67 2.72
C GLU A 203 6.39 -22.56 4.15
N GLY A 204 6.17 -23.60 4.97
CA GLY A 204 6.49 -23.61 6.40
C GLY A 204 5.41 -22.97 7.30
N LEU A 205 4.36 -22.37 6.72
CA LEU A 205 3.11 -22.06 7.42
C LEU A 205 2.04 -23.09 7.11
N GLU A 206 1.75 -23.29 5.82
CA GLU A 206 0.75 -24.26 5.35
C GLU A 206 1.32 -25.67 5.20
N THR A 207 2.64 -25.79 5.13
CA THR A 207 3.36 -27.06 5.11
C THR A 207 4.16 -27.24 6.42
N PRO A 208 4.46 -28.48 6.83
CA PRO A 208 5.33 -28.70 7.98
C PRO A 208 6.65 -27.94 7.84
N LEU A 209 6.99 -27.15 8.86
CA LEU A 209 8.24 -26.39 8.88
C LEU A 209 9.43 -27.34 9.08
N ASP A 210 10.36 -27.37 8.13
CA ASP A 210 11.67 -28.02 8.25
C ASP A 210 12.79 -26.96 8.34
N PRO A 211 13.36 -26.72 9.53
CA PRO A 211 14.47 -25.77 9.70
C PRO A 211 15.73 -26.16 8.91
N ASN A 212 15.89 -27.42 8.51
CA ASN A 212 17.02 -27.88 7.69
C ASN A 212 16.79 -27.65 6.19
N GLY A 213 15.52 -27.62 5.75
CA GLY A 213 15.10 -27.32 4.38
C GLY A 213 15.01 -25.83 4.05
N ASN A 214 14.18 -25.50 3.06
CA ASN A 214 13.79 -24.14 2.69
C ASN A 214 12.32 -23.89 3.04
N PHE A 215 11.99 -22.62 3.26
CA PHE A 215 10.65 -22.17 3.62
C PHE A 215 10.44 -20.73 3.16
N GLY A 216 9.18 -20.32 3.12
CA GLY A 216 8.77 -19.00 2.68
C GLY A 216 9.25 -17.86 3.57
N ALA A 217 9.22 -16.65 3.03
CA ALA A 217 9.62 -15.46 3.77
C ALA A 217 8.73 -15.20 4.99
N LEU A 218 7.43 -15.53 4.94
CA LEU A 218 6.48 -15.19 6.01
C LEU A 218 6.84 -15.86 7.34
N VAL A 219 7.14 -17.16 7.33
CA VAL A 219 7.49 -17.89 8.56
C VAL A 219 8.83 -17.42 9.14
N ALA A 220 9.79 -17.04 8.29
CA ALA A 220 11.07 -16.50 8.73
C ALA A 220 10.92 -15.08 9.32
N LEU A 221 10.14 -14.22 8.67
CA LEU A 221 9.89 -12.87 9.18
C LEU A 221 9.09 -12.92 10.49
N ARG A 222 8.17 -13.89 10.65
CA ARG A 222 7.45 -14.11 11.91
C ARG A 222 8.40 -14.31 13.10
N ASP A 223 9.51 -15.04 12.92
CA ASP A 223 10.52 -15.20 13.97
C ASP A 223 11.10 -13.85 14.44
N PHE A 224 11.34 -12.93 13.51
CA PHE A 224 11.86 -11.58 13.81
C PHE A 224 10.80 -10.60 14.34
N ARG A 225 9.51 -10.91 14.15
CA ARG A 225 8.40 -10.19 14.77
C ARG A 225 8.23 -10.62 16.23
N ASP A 226 8.21 -11.93 16.44
CA ASP A 226 7.80 -12.53 17.70
C ASP A 226 8.99 -12.71 18.65
N GLY A 227 10.23 -12.65 18.14
CA GLY A 227 11.45 -12.91 18.90
C GLY A 227 11.63 -14.41 19.16
N THR A 228 11.29 -15.24 18.17
CA THR A 228 11.43 -16.69 18.21
C THR A 228 12.50 -17.15 17.22
N ASN A 229 12.80 -18.44 17.22
CA ASN A 229 13.75 -19.06 16.28
C ASN A 229 13.23 -20.40 15.76
N LEU A 230 11.96 -20.45 15.37
CA LEU A 230 11.32 -21.67 14.86
C LEU A 230 11.96 -22.13 13.55
N THR A 231 12.43 -21.18 12.74
CA THR A 231 13.04 -21.43 11.42
C THR A 231 14.54 -21.67 11.46
N GLY A 232 15.20 -21.39 12.59
CA GLY A 232 16.65 -21.39 12.71
C GLY A 232 17.35 -20.13 12.19
N MET A 233 16.62 -19.19 11.57
CA MET A 233 17.19 -17.98 10.98
C MET A 233 17.39 -16.81 11.96
N ASN A 234 16.84 -16.91 13.17
CA ASN A 234 16.92 -15.90 14.23
C ASN A 234 17.54 -16.47 15.53
N PRO A 235 18.80 -16.96 15.50
CA PRO A 235 19.41 -17.66 16.64
C PRO A 235 19.57 -16.80 17.91
N LYS A 236 19.45 -15.48 17.77
CA LYS A 236 19.53 -14.51 18.86
C LYS A 236 18.15 -14.08 19.40
N ASN A 237 17.05 -14.62 18.86
CA ASN A 237 15.67 -14.24 19.22
C ASN A 237 15.43 -12.72 19.11
N GLU A 238 16.00 -12.10 18.08
CA GLU A 238 15.90 -10.66 17.85
C GLU A 238 14.46 -10.27 17.48
N LYS A 239 14.02 -9.09 17.93
CA LYS A 239 12.75 -8.46 17.55
C LYS A 239 13.00 -7.28 16.64
N LEU A 240 13.20 -7.56 15.35
CA LEU A 240 13.68 -6.60 14.35
C LEU A 240 12.55 -5.94 13.55
N ILE A 241 11.35 -6.52 13.58
CA ILE A 241 10.14 -5.99 12.93
C ILE A 241 8.97 -5.98 13.92
N ARG A 242 8.01 -5.06 13.75
CA ARG A 242 6.75 -5.08 14.54
C ARG A 242 5.61 -5.74 13.78
N HIS A 243 5.52 -5.49 12.48
CA HIS A 243 4.43 -5.96 11.64
C HIS A 243 4.92 -6.51 10.30
N ILE A 244 4.15 -7.43 9.73
CA ILE A 244 4.39 -8.01 8.40
C ILE A 244 3.23 -7.64 7.50
N GLY A 245 3.53 -7.31 6.24
CA GLY A 245 2.52 -7.04 5.24
C GLY A 245 2.99 -7.38 3.84
N PHE A 246 2.24 -6.92 2.85
CA PHE A 246 2.62 -7.07 1.46
C PHE A 246 2.30 -5.82 0.64
N SER A 247 2.87 -5.77 -0.56
CA SER A 247 2.62 -4.71 -1.53
C SER A 247 2.28 -5.31 -2.87
N GLY A 248 1.37 -4.67 -3.61
CA GLY A 248 0.96 -5.15 -4.93
C GLY A 248 0.57 -4.00 -5.85
N HIS A 249 1.04 -4.10 -7.09
CA HIS A 249 0.74 -3.12 -8.13
C HIS A 249 -0.40 -3.57 -9.03
N ALA A 250 -0.53 -4.87 -9.29
CA ALA A 250 -1.02 -5.30 -10.59
C ALA A 250 -2.21 -6.26 -10.58
N ASN A 251 -2.27 -7.18 -9.62
CA ASN A 251 -3.10 -8.38 -9.73
C ASN A 251 -4.01 -8.54 -8.51
N PRO A 252 -5.23 -7.95 -8.53
CA PRO A 252 -6.17 -8.07 -7.42
C PRO A 252 -6.48 -9.53 -7.04
N PRO A 253 -6.69 -10.48 -7.97
CA PRO A 253 -6.85 -11.90 -7.63
C PRO A 253 -5.71 -12.48 -6.79
N ALA A 254 -4.46 -12.29 -7.19
CA ALA A 254 -3.31 -12.77 -6.40
C ALA A 254 -3.24 -12.07 -5.03
N MET A 255 -3.53 -10.77 -4.98
CA MET A 255 -3.51 -10.04 -3.70
C MET A 255 -4.65 -10.48 -2.76
N ILE A 256 -5.83 -10.82 -3.29
CA ILE A 256 -6.92 -11.41 -2.51
C ILE A 256 -6.53 -12.82 -2.04
N ASP A 257 -5.93 -13.64 -2.89
CA ASP A 257 -5.42 -14.97 -2.52
C ASP A 257 -4.42 -14.88 -1.35
N MET A 258 -3.51 -13.92 -1.40
CA MET A 258 -2.54 -13.64 -0.34
C MET A 258 -3.24 -13.36 1.00
N ILE A 259 -4.32 -12.57 1.02
CA ILE A 259 -5.08 -12.25 2.25
C ILE A 259 -5.89 -13.47 2.72
N GLN A 260 -6.55 -14.17 1.80
CA GLN A 260 -7.47 -15.26 2.12
C GLN A 260 -6.78 -16.52 2.63
N ARG A 261 -5.48 -16.70 2.33
CA ARG A 261 -4.65 -17.80 2.87
C ARG A 261 -4.11 -17.53 4.27
N ASP A 262 -4.19 -16.29 4.76
CA ASP A 262 -3.69 -15.93 6.08
C ASP A 262 -4.63 -16.38 7.21
N GLU A 263 -4.69 -17.70 7.43
CA GLU A 263 -5.33 -18.34 8.58
C GLU A 263 -4.53 -18.11 9.88
N TYR A 264 -3.31 -17.55 9.77
CA TYR A 264 -2.33 -17.45 10.84
C TYR A 264 -2.25 -16.05 11.47
N GLY A 265 -2.91 -15.05 10.89
CA GLY A 265 -2.89 -13.66 11.37
C GLY A 265 -1.51 -13.02 11.25
N ILE A 266 -0.82 -13.27 10.14
CA ILE A 266 0.52 -12.72 9.86
C ILE A 266 0.44 -11.39 9.11
N LEU A 267 -0.55 -11.21 8.24
CA LEU A 267 -0.63 -10.05 7.36
C LEU A 267 -1.41 -8.92 8.02
N GLU A 268 -0.71 -7.84 8.32
CA GLU A 268 -1.26 -6.70 9.06
C GLU A 268 -1.29 -5.40 8.24
N GLY A 269 -0.55 -5.31 7.13
CA GLY A 269 -0.51 -4.13 6.27
C GLY A 269 -0.49 -4.42 4.78
N MET A 270 -1.10 -3.55 3.98
CA MET A 270 -1.15 -3.66 2.53
C MET A 270 -0.83 -2.32 1.87
N LEU A 271 0.19 -2.30 1.03
CA LEU A 271 0.49 -1.19 0.13
C LEU A 271 -0.06 -1.50 -1.26
N VAL A 272 -0.99 -0.68 -1.76
CA VAL A 272 -1.76 -0.95 -2.98
C VAL A 272 -1.72 0.22 -3.97
N ALA A 273 -1.60 -0.09 -5.25
CA ALA A 273 -1.72 0.92 -6.30
C ALA A 273 -3.18 1.39 -6.44
N ILE A 274 -3.42 2.69 -6.34
CA ILE A 274 -4.74 3.29 -6.52
C ILE A 274 -4.62 4.74 -6.99
N ASN A 275 -5.26 5.07 -8.12
CA ASN A 275 -5.31 6.40 -8.70
C ASN A 275 -6.53 6.55 -9.63
N ALA A 276 -6.70 7.72 -10.24
CA ALA A 276 -7.85 8.05 -11.09
C ALA A 276 -8.06 7.13 -12.32
N ASN A 277 -7.06 6.35 -12.72
CA ASN A 277 -7.14 5.39 -13.83
C ASN A 277 -7.33 3.94 -13.36
N ASP A 278 -7.63 3.68 -12.08
CA ASP A 278 -7.79 2.30 -11.56
C ASP A 278 -8.88 1.48 -12.30
N LYS A 279 -10.01 2.11 -12.65
CA LYS A 279 -11.11 1.46 -13.42
C LYS A 279 -10.80 1.19 -14.89
N THR A 280 -9.67 1.67 -15.42
CA THR A 280 -9.22 1.29 -16.77
C THR A 280 -8.53 -0.06 -16.80
N LYS A 281 -8.32 -0.66 -15.61
CA LYS A 281 -7.61 -1.91 -15.37
C LYS A 281 -8.43 -2.84 -14.50
N TYR A 282 -7.85 -3.97 -14.10
CA TYR A 282 -8.46 -4.82 -13.07
C TYR A 282 -8.39 -4.09 -11.73
N ASN A 283 -9.46 -3.37 -11.42
CA ASN A 283 -9.44 -2.32 -10.40
C ASN A 283 -9.24 -2.90 -8.99
N MET A 284 -8.53 -2.13 -8.15
CA MET A 284 -8.25 -2.50 -6.77
C MET A 284 -9.37 -2.06 -5.82
N GLN A 285 -10.03 -0.93 -6.13
CA GLN A 285 -10.97 -0.26 -5.24
C GLN A 285 -12.25 -1.07 -4.93
N HIS A 286 -12.71 -1.92 -5.85
CA HIS A 286 -13.86 -2.79 -5.61
C HIS A 286 -13.47 -4.24 -5.34
N ASN A 287 -12.17 -4.56 -5.35
CA ASN A 287 -11.66 -5.91 -5.17
C ASN A 287 -10.81 -6.00 -3.89
N VAL A 288 -9.48 -5.90 -4.00
CA VAL A 288 -8.59 -6.21 -2.87
C VAL A 288 -8.72 -5.23 -1.70
N ILE A 289 -9.02 -3.95 -1.95
CA ILE A 289 -9.08 -2.93 -0.90
C ILE A 289 -10.19 -3.25 0.14
N PRO A 290 -11.44 -3.55 -0.26
CA PRO A 290 -12.47 -4.04 0.66
C PRO A 290 -12.08 -5.29 1.45
N VAL A 291 -11.38 -6.24 0.84
CA VAL A 291 -10.95 -7.48 1.51
C VAL A 291 -9.91 -7.19 2.60
N ALA A 292 -8.91 -6.36 2.30
CA ALA A 292 -7.92 -5.93 3.28
C ALA A 292 -8.55 -5.12 4.42
N ALA A 293 -9.54 -4.27 4.11
CA ALA A 293 -10.24 -3.47 5.10
C ALA A 293 -11.05 -4.35 6.06
N ALA A 294 -11.77 -5.35 5.52
CA ALA A 294 -12.53 -6.31 6.32
C ALA A 294 -11.62 -7.20 7.19
N LYS A 295 -10.38 -7.47 6.75
CA LYS A 295 -9.36 -8.16 7.55
C LYS A 295 -8.73 -7.25 8.63
N GLY A 296 -8.98 -5.93 8.58
CA GLY A 296 -8.46 -4.95 9.53
C GLY A 296 -7.01 -4.53 9.27
N MET A 297 -6.53 -4.69 8.04
CA MET A 297 -5.16 -4.34 7.67
C MET A 297 -4.96 -2.82 7.59
N GLY A 298 -3.75 -2.36 7.87
CA GLY A 298 -3.32 -1.00 7.54
C GLY A 298 -3.13 -0.84 6.03
N ILE A 299 -4.06 -0.15 5.38
CA ILE A 299 -4.04 0.07 3.92
C ILE A 299 -3.39 1.41 3.55
N ILE A 300 -2.33 1.33 2.73
CA ILE A 300 -1.58 2.47 2.21
C ILE A 300 -1.77 2.55 0.69
N ALA A 301 -2.18 3.72 0.20
CA ALA A 301 -2.24 4.00 -1.23
C ALA A 301 -0.87 4.37 -1.79
N MET A 302 -0.55 3.86 -2.98
CA MET A 302 0.62 4.25 -3.77
C MET A 302 0.27 4.45 -5.24
N LYS A 303 1.27 4.87 -6.03
CA LYS A 303 1.14 5.14 -7.47
C LYS A 303 0.05 6.15 -7.79
N VAL A 304 -0.17 7.12 -6.89
CA VAL A 304 -1.08 8.27 -7.05
C VAL A 304 -0.88 8.97 -8.39
N PHE A 305 0.38 9.12 -8.82
CA PHE A 305 0.75 9.76 -10.09
C PHE A 305 1.29 8.77 -11.13
N ALA A 306 0.95 7.48 -11.01
CA ALA A 306 1.37 6.42 -11.93
C ALA A 306 2.88 6.44 -12.25
N ASP A 307 3.71 6.53 -11.21
CA ASP A 307 5.18 6.64 -11.36
C ASP A 307 5.61 7.79 -12.27
N ALA A 308 4.93 8.95 -12.24
CA ALA A 308 5.13 10.10 -13.13
C ALA A 308 4.67 9.92 -14.61
N ALA A 309 4.22 8.73 -15.02
CA ALA A 309 3.67 8.51 -16.36
C ALA A 309 2.38 9.32 -16.62
N ILE A 310 1.66 9.68 -15.56
CA ILE A 310 0.49 10.57 -15.67
C ILE A 310 0.89 12.02 -16.04
N TYR A 311 2.18 12.38 -16.00
CA TYR A 311 2.65 13.72 -16.32
C TYR A 311 3.50 13.74 -17.58
N HIS A 312 4.78 13.40 -17.49
CA HIS A 312 5.75 13.79 -18.51
C HIS A 312 6.44 12.63 -19.22
N LYS A 313 6.49 11.45 -18.63
CA LYS A 313 7.25 10.33 -19.19
C LYS A 313 6.37 9.24 -19.78
N GLU A 314 7.02 8.38 -20.57
CA GLU A 314 6.40 7.19 -21.14
C GLU A 314 5.90 6.22 -20.04
N PRO A 315 4.81 5.47 -20.29
CA PRO A 315 4.29 4.44 -19.39
C PRO A 315 5.23 3.22 -19.23
N ARG A 316 6.35 3.43 -18.52
CA ARG A 316 7.34 2.41 -18.15
C ARG A 316 7.87 2.70 -16.75
N TRP A 317 8.51 1.74 -16.09
CA TRP A 317 9.17 1.97 -14.80
C TRP A 317 10.26 3.03 -14.89
N SER A 318 10.35 3.88 -13.86
CA SER A 318 11.45 4.83 -13.70
C SER A 318 12.77 4.09 -13.50
N ARG A 319 13.81 4.55 -14.18
CA ARG A 319 15.15 3.92 -14.15
C ARG A 319 16.30 4.92 -14.07
N GLU A 320 15.99 6.21 -14.12
CA GLU A 320 16.99 7.27 -14.18
C GLU A 320 16.43 8.59 -13.63
N PRO A 321 17.28 9.54 -13.19
CA PRO A 321 16.82 10.80 -12.63
C PRO A 321 15.91 11.64 -13.53
N ALA A 322 16.03 11.53 -14.86
CA ALA A 322 15.17 12.24 -15.81
C ALA A 322 13.69 11.79 -15.76
N ASP A 323 13.42 10.60 -15.21
CA ASP A 323 12.06 10.09 -14.99
C ASP A 323 11.37 10.75 -13.78
N VAL A 324 12.10 11.48 -12.94
CA VAL A 324 11.55 12.12 -11.74
C VAL A 324 10.78 13.39 -12.11
N PHE A 325 9.49 13.41 -11.81
CA PHE A 325 8.67 14.61 -11.98
C PHE A 325 8.89 15.60 -10.82
N ARG A 326 9.28 16.84 -11.16
CA ARG A 326 9.73 17.86 -10.21
C ARG A 326 8.79 19.06 -10.07
N LYS A 327 7.53 18.94 -10.52
CA LYS A 327 6.52 20.03 -10.47
C LYS A 327 5.28 19.63 -9.66
N VAL A 328 4.44 20.61 -9.34
CA VAL A 328 3.15 20.43 -8.66
C VAL A 328 2.05 20.28 -9.71
N GLY A 329 1.87 19.06 -10.21
CA GLY A 329 0.92 18.77 -11.30
C GLY A 329 1.19 19.54 -12.60
N THR A 330 0.20 19.56 -13.47
CA THR A 330 0.13 20.40 -14.67
C THR A 330 -1.22 21.12 -14.73
N PRO A 331 -1.41 22.12 -15.62
CA PRO A 331 -2.73 22.74 -15.80
C PRO A 331 -3.83 21.74 -16.18
N GLU A 332 -3.50 20.73 -16.98
CA GLU A 332 -4.43 19.70 -17.45
C GLU A 332 -4.68 18.62 -16.40
N LEU A 333 -3.73 18.39 -15.50
CA LEU A 333 -3.81 17.43 -14.40
C LEU A 333 -3.20 18.03 -13.12
N PRO A 334 -3.96 18.84 -12.36
CA PRO A 334 -3.51 19.33 -11.07
C PRO A 334 -3.27 18.17 -10.10
N SER A 335 -2.24 18.25 -9.24
CA SER A 335 -1.91 17.15 -8.33
C SER A 335 -2.96 16.94 -7.24
N ARG A 336 -3.60 18.01 -6.75
CA ARG A 336 -4.53 17.97 -5.62
C ARG A 336 -5.72 17.02 -5.83
N PRO A 337 -6.52 17.12 -6.91
CA PRO A 337 -7.63 16.19 -7.14
C PRO A 337 -7.19 14.73 -7.22
N LEU A 338 -6.02 14.44 -7.80
CA LEU A 338 -5.48 13.08 -7.90
C LEU A 338 -5.09 12.51 -6.52
N ILE A 339 -4.50 13.35 -5.66
CA ILE A 339 -4.19 12.99 -4.27
C ILE A 339 -5.48 12.72 -3.49
N GLU A 340 -6.43 13.65 -3.56
CA GLU A 340 -7.71 13.56 -2.86
C GLU A 340 -8.49 12.32 -3.32
N TYR A 341 -8.51 12.02 -4.63
CA TYR A 341 -9.14 10.83 -5.19
C TYR A 341 -8.59 9.55 -4.56
N SER A 342 -7.27 9.36 -4.60
CA SER A 342 -6.61 8.18 -4.03
C SER A 342 -6.81 8.08 -2.52
N LEU A 343 -6.79 9.20 -1.79
CA LEU A 343 -6.93 9.23 -0.34
C LEU A 343 -8.36 8.96 0.15
N THR A 344 -9.35 9.35 -0.64
CA THR A 344 -10.78 9.19 -0.33
C THR A 344 -11.37 7.91 -0.93
N THR A 345 -10.58 7.10 -1.64
CA THR A 345 -10.99 5.73 -1.97
C THR A 345 -11.29 4.98 -0.67
N PRO A 346 -12.49 4.39 -0.51
CA PRO A 346 -12.88 3.72 0.73
C PRO A 346 -11.86 2.67 1.18
N GLY A 347 -11.49 2.71 2.47
CA GLY A 347 -10.50 1.81 3.07
C GLY A 347 -9.07 2.36 3.14
N ILE A 348 -8.72 3.42 2.41
CA ILE A 348 -7.38 4.01 2.44
C ILE A 348 -7.17 4.83 3.73
N HIS A 349 -6.10 4.52 4.48
CA HIS A 349 -5.74 5.24 5.72
C HIS A 349 -4.71 6.35 5.50
N THR A 350 -3.75 6.10 4.60
CA THR A 350 -2.70 7.05 4.22
C THR A 350 -2.28 6.81 2.78
N LEU A 351 -1.59 7.77 2.16
CA LEU A 351 -0.98 7.60 0.85
C LEU A 351 0.50 7.98 0.87
N ILE A 352 1.32 7.19 0.18
CA ILE A 352 2.73 7.49 -0.03
C ILE A 352 2.93 8.24 -1.34
N ILE A 353 3.66 9.35 -1.29
CA ILE A 353 4.10 10.07 -2.48
C ILE A 353 5.62 10.28 -2.43
N GLY A 354 6.30 9.87 -3.50
CA GLY A 354 7.69 10.24 -3.73
C GLY A 354 7.80 11.71 -4.13
N ILE A 355 8.77 12.42 -3.56
CA ILE A 355 8.99 13.84 -3.81
C ILE A 355 10.18 14.00 -4.75
N GLY A 356 9.97 14.69 -5.87
CA GLY A 356 11.02 15.04 -6.82
C GLY A 356 11.76 16.32 -6.42
N GLN A 357 11.04 17.30 -5.90
CA GLN A 357 11.54 18.63 -5.60
C GLN A 357 10.86 19.24 -4.38
N ILE A 358 11.66 19.88 -3.52
CA ILE A 358 11.17 20.87 -2.56
C ILE A 358 11.61 22.28 -2.97
N ASP A 359 10.84 23.27 -2.57
CA ASP A 359 11.08 24.68 -2.86
C ASP A 359 10.79 25.51 -1.60
N GLU A 360 11.37 26.71 -1.56
CA GLU A 360 11.09 27.73 -0.55
C GLU A 360 9.74 28.41 -0.83
N ASP A 361 9.37 28.54 -2.11
CA ASP A 361 8.02 28.92 -2.50
C ASP A 361 7.07 27.73 -2.23
N PRO A 362 6.12 27.88 -1.28
CA PRO A 362 5.16 26.84 -0.95
C PRO A 362 4.31 26.40 -2.14
N MET A 363 4.07 27.27 -3.12
CA MET A 363 3.29 26.96 -4.33
C MET A 363 4.03 26.03 -5.28
N LYS A 364 5.37 26.02 -5.21
CA LYS A 364 6.24 25.18 -6.05
C LYS A 364 6.74 23.93 -5.31
N CYS A 365 6.64 23.92 -3.99
CA CYS A 365 7.10 22.80 -3.18
C CYS A 365 6.09 21.64 -3.21
N GLN A 366 6.47 20.53 -3.87
CA GLN A 366 5.62 19.33 -3.95
C GLN A 366 5.19 18.84 -2.58
N LEU A 367 6.12 18.75 -1.62
CA LEU A 367 5.79 18.25 -0.28
C LEU A 367 4.74 19.11 0.43
N ILE A 368 4.81 20.44 0.30
CA ILE A 368 3.81 21.35 0.90
C ILE A 368 2.46 21.23 0.21
N GLN A 369 2.44 21.19 -1.13
CA GLN A 369 1.19 21.07 -1.89
C GLN A 369 0.51 19.71 -1.66
N ASN A 370 1.30 18.64 -1.61
CA ASN A 370 0.80 17.31 -1.30
C ASN A 370 0.25 17.23 0.14
N PHE A 371 0.94 17.87 1.10
CA PHE A 371 0.47 17.95 2.48
C PHE A 371 -0.91 18.59 2.55
N TYR A 372 -1.10 19.75 1.89
CA TYR A 372 -2.38 20.44 1.86
C TYR A 372 -3.49 19.65 1.16
N ALA A 373 -3.17 18.98 0.04
CA ALA A 373 -4.12 18.12 -0.64
C ALA A 373 -4.54 16.90 0.20
N ALA A 374 -3.66 16.42 1.08
CA ALA A 374 -3.97 15.30 1.97
C ALA A 374 -4.82 15.69 3.20
N GLN A 375 -5.18 16.97 3.39
CA GLN A 375 -6.00 17.41 4.51
C GLN A 375 -7.49 17.28 4.18
N ILE A 376 -7.92 16.05 3.89
CA ILE A 376 -9.29 15.70 3.46
C ILE A 376 -9.83 14.52 4.25
N GLU A 377 -11.08 14.64 4.72
CA GLU A 377 -11.79 13.58 5.42
C GLU A 377 -12.02 12.36 4.52
N PRO A 378 -12.14 11.13 5.07
CA PRO A 378 -12.33 9.91 4.27
C PRO A 378 -13.45 9.96 3.22
N HIS A 379 -14.54 10.66 3.52
CA HIS A 379 -15.69 10.85 2.63
C HIS A 379 -15.80 12.27 2.08
N GLY A 380 -14.67 13.00 2.03
CA GLY A 380 -14.63 14.40 1.62
C GLY A 380 -14.78 14.66 0.11
N MET A 381 -14.91 13.62 -0.71
CA MET A 381 -15.03 13.73 -2.17
C MET A 381 -16.37 13.17 -2.66
N PRO A 382 -17.26 14.03 -3.19
CA PRO A 382 -18.50 13.61 -3.85
C PRO A 382 -18.28 12.70 -5.06
N GLU A 383 -19.27 11.86 -5.38
CA GLU A 383 -19.18 10.87 -6.47
C GLU A 383 -19.07 11.53 -7.86
N ASP A 384 -19.76 12.65 -8.10
CA ASP A 384 -19.66 13.41 -9.33
C ASP A 384 -18.24 13.99 -9.55
N GLU A 385 -17.59 14.43 -8.48
CA GLU A 385 -16.19 14.87 -8.51
C GLU A 385 -15.23 13.71 -8.78
N ARG A 386 -15.47 12.52 -8.20
CA ARG A 386 -14.71 11.30 -8.53
C ARG A 386 -14.82 10.99 -10.03
N ASN A 387 -16.04 10.98 -10.56
CA ASN A 387 -16.30 10.71 -11.97
C ASN A 387 -15.65 11.74 -12.89
N ARG A 388 -15.66 13.03 -12.50
CA ARG A 388 -14.97 14.11 -13.23
C ARG A 388 -13.45 13.87 -13.30
N ILE A 389 -12.84 13.47 -12.18
CA ILE A 389 -11.39 13.20 -12.09
C ILE A 389 -11.02 11.96 -12.92
N GLU A 390 -11.80 10.89 -12.85
CA GLU A 390 -11.62 9.68 -13.68
C GLU A 390 -11.68 10.03 -15.17
N ALA A 391 -12.70 10.78 -15.60
CA ALA A 391 -12.84 11.21 -17.00
C ALA A 391 -11.68 12.11 -17.46
N GLN A 392 -11.23 13.02 -16.59
CA GLN A 392 -10.10 13.92 -16.88
C GLN A 392 -8.78 13.13 -17.03
N ALA A 393 -8.48 12.22 -16.10
CA ALA A 393 -7.29 11.39 -16.15
C ALA A 393 -7.26 10.47 -17.37
N LEU A 394 -8.40 9.86 -17.71
CA LEU A 394 -8.57 9.05 -18.89
C LEU A 394 -8.31 9.85 -20.18
N ASN A 395 -8.90 11.04 -20.28
CA ASN A 395 -8.76 11.89 -21.47
C ASN A 395 -7.31 12.37 -21.68
N VAL A 396 -6.58 12.70 -20.62
CA VAL A 396 -5.22 13.24 -20.73
C VAL A 396 -4.16 12.12 -20.82
N LYS A 397 -4.32 11.02 -20.08
CA LYS A 397 -3.32 9.94 -19.95
C LYS A 397 -3.94 8.54 -19.74
N ALA A 398 -4.79 8.09 -20.65
CA ALA A 398 -5.47 6.77 -20.55
C ALA A 398 -4.56 5.58 -20.20
N ASN A 399 -3.33 5.56 -20.72
CA ASN A 399 -2.41 4.42 -20.60
C ASN A 399 -1.43 4.54 -19.42
N SER A 400 -1.65 5.45 -18.47
CA SER A 400 -0.70 5.68 -17.38
C SER A 400 -0.54 4.48 -16.43
N ASN A 401 -1.55 3.63 -16.25
CA ASN A 401 -1.50 2.46 -15.36
C ASN A 401 -0.93 1.22 -16.07
N TYR A 402 0.27 1.36 -16.65
CA TYR A 402 1.00 0.30 -17.36
C TYR A 402 1.41 -0.88 -16.47
N PHE A 403 1.39 -0.69 -15.15
CA PHE A 403 1.81 -1.68 -14.16
C PHE A 403 0.64 -2.55 -13.65
N GLN A 404 -0.58 -2.31 -14.11
CA GLN A 404 -1.76 -3.11 -13.78
C GLN A 404 -2.17 -4.02 -14.94
N ILE A 405 -2.70 -5.21 -14.60
CA ILE A 405 -3.22 -6.15 -15.59
C ILE A 405 -4.51 -5.63 -16.23
N ASP A 406 -4.85 -6.23 -17.37
CA ASP A 406 -5.98 -5.78 -18.18
C ASP A 406 -7.31 -5.87 -17.45
N LYS A 407 -8.22 -4.97 -17.84
CA LYS A 407 -9.53 -4.83 -17.24
C LYS A 407 -10.33 -6.12 -17.36
N VAL A 408 -10.91 -6.54 -16.25
CA VAL A 408 -11.89 -7.62 -16.17
C VAL A 408 -13.20 -7.02 -15.64
N GLY A 409 -14.32 -7.40 -16.27
CA GLY A 409 -15.64 -7.01 -15.82
C GLY A 409 -16.08 -7.79 -14.58
N LEU A 410 -17.37 -7.71 -14.24
CA LEU A 410 -17.97 -8.58 -13.22
C LEU A 410 -17.75 -10.05 -13.59
N THR A 411 -17.16 -10.83 -12.70
CA THR A 411 -16.96 -12.27 -12.90
C THR A 411 -18.07 -13.06 -12.24
N ALA A 412 -18.28 -14.30 -12.70
CA ALA A 412 -19.10 -15.24 -11.96
C ALA A 412 -18.41 -15.65 -10.64
N PRO A 413 -19.18 -16.17 -9.65
CA PRO A 413 -18.62 -16.76 -8.43
C PRO A 413 -17.74 -17.97 -8.74
N GLY A 414 -16.71 -18.20 -7.93
CA GLY A 414 -15.75 -19.31 -8.10
C GLY A 414 -16.13 -20.56 -7.30
N ASN A 415 -15.53 -21.70 -7.64
CA ASN A 415 -15.53 -22.94 -6.83
C ASN A 415 -16.92 -23.37 -6.29
N ILE A 416 -17.95 -23.23 -7.13
CA ILE A 416 -19.31 -23.63 -6.78
C ILE A 416 -19.35 -25.14 -6.56
N ARG A 417 -19.89 -25.55 -5.42
CA ARG A 417 -20.02 -26.95 -5.04
C ARG A 417 -21.25 -27.17 -4.15
N LYS A 418 -21.70 -28.42 -4.08
CA LYS A 418 -22.75 -28.86 -3.16
C LYS A 418 -22.13 -29.67 -2.03
N GLU A 419 -22.45 -29.31 -0.80
CA GLU A 419 -22.12 -30.07 0.41
C GLU A 419 -23.41 -30.27 1.21
N GLU A 420 -23.89 -31.51 1.29
CA GLU A 420 -25.18 -31.85 1.90
C GLU A 420 -26.34 -31.03 1.31
N ASN A 421 -26.99 -30.19 2.12
CA ASN A 421 -28.09 -29.29 1.73
C ASN A 421 -27.62 -27.85 1.47
N LYS A 422 -26.31 -27.64 1.27
CA LYS A 422 -25.71 -26.32 1.04
C LYS A 422 -25.11 -26.23 -0.34
N ILE A 423 -25.31 -25.07 -0.96
CA ILE A 423 -24.56 -24.61 -2.12
C ILE A 423 -23.49 -23.67 -1.58
N ILE A 424 -22.23 -23.90 -1.93
CA ILE A 424 -21.06 -23.20 -1.40
C ILE A 424 -20.24 -22.66 -2.57
N TRP A 425 -19.73 -21.43 -2.45
CA TRP A 425 -18.95 -20.78 -3.50
C TRP A 425 -17.95 -19.77 -2.94
N ASP A 426 -16.94 -19.45 -3.76
CA ASP A 426 -15.99 -18.37 -3.51
C ASP A 426 -16.44 -17.08 -4.21
N THR A 427 -15.96 -15.95 -3.69
CA THR A 427 -16.35 -14.62 -4.15
C THR A 427 -16.12 -14.42 -5.65
N ALA A 428 -17.04 -13.71 -6.28
CA ALA A 428 -16.80 -13.06 -7.57
C ALA A 428 -15.87 -11.85 -7.41
N PHE A 429 -15.35 -11.38 -8.54
CA PHE A 429 -14.62 -10.12 -8.66
C PHE A 429 -15.49 -9.04 -9.30
N ALA A 430 -15.36 -7.82 -8.78
CA ALA A 430 -16.09 -6.66 -9.24
C ALA A 430 -15.46 -6.05 -10.50
N GLY A 431 -16.32 -5.56 -11.39
CA GLY A 431 -15.95 -4.64 -12.47
C GLY A 431 -15.93 -3.19 -11.99
N ASP A 432 -16.44 -2.28 -12.83
CA ASP A 432 -16.52 -0.85 -12.50
C ASP A 432 -17.45 -0.53 -11.34
N VAL A 433 -18.32 -1.47 -10.99
CA VAL A 433 -19.32 -1.39 -9.93
C VAL A 433 -19.09 -2.54 -8.95
N ALA A 434 -19.20 -2.27 -7.66
CA ALA A 434 -19.05 -3.27 -6.61
C ALA A 434 -20.14 -4.36 -6.70
N VAL A 435 -19.77 -5.61 -6.39
CA VAL A 435 -20.73 -6.71 -6.20
C VAL A 435 -21.66 -6.35 -5.05
N ALA A 436 -22.96 -6.58 -5.22
CA ALA A 436 -23.98 -6.30 -4.23
C ALA A 436 -24.48 -7.57 -3.55
N ALA A 437 -24.74 -8.63 -4.31
CA ALA A 437 -25.31 -9.87 -3.82
C ALA A 437 -25.02 -11.07 -4.72
N TYR A 438 -25.37 -12.25 -4.24
CA TYR A 438 -25.43 -13.50 -4.99
C TYR A 438 -26.84 -14.03 -5.03
N GLU A 439 -27.36 -14.33 -6.22
CA GLU A 439 -28.63 -15.05 -6.39
C GLU A 439 -28.34 -16.53 -6.59
N VAL A 440 -29.06 -17.39 -5.86
CA VAL A 440 -28.98 -18.84 -6.02
C VAL A 440 -30.20 -19.30 -6.83
N LEU A 441 -29.94 -19.94 -7.96
CA LEU A 441 -30.96 -20.45 -8.87
C LEU A 441 -31.04 -21.97 -8.80
N VAL A 442 -32.27 -22.50 -8.72
CA VAL A 442 -32.57 -23.94 -8.82
C VAL A 442 -33.57 -24.11 -9.95
N ASN A 443 -33.19 -24.88 -10.98
CA ASN A 443 -33.97 -25.09 -12.21
C ASN A 443 -34.37 -23.78 -12.91
N GLY A 444 -33.53 -22.74 -12.78
CA GLY A 444 -33.76 -21.42 -13.36
C GLY A 444 -34.64 -20.48 -12.50
N GLU A 445 -35.19 -20.97 -11.39
CA GLU A 445 -35.95 -20.16 -10.44
C GLU A 445 -35.08 -19.69 -9.27
N LYS A 446 -35.26 -18.45 -8.82
CA LYS A 446 -34.50 -17.88 -7.69
C LYS A 446 -34.92 -18.56 -6.39
N ALA A 447 -34.05 -19.41 -5.87
CA ALA A 447 -34.22 -20.07 -4.57
C ALA A 447 -33.89 -19.13 -3.41
N GLY A 448 -32.98 -18.17 -3.61
CA GLY A 448 -32.67 -17.14 -2.61
C GLY A 448 -31.58 -16.19 -3.03
N GLU A 449 -31.20 -15.32 -2.09
CA GLU A 449 -30.19 -14.28 -2.26
C GLU A 449 -29.31 -14.20 -1.01
N VAL A 450 -28.01 -13.95 -1.20
CA VAL A 450 -27.03 -13.72 -0.15
C VAL A 450 -26.33 -12.40 -0.41
N GLU A 451 -26.36 -11.47 0.54
CA GLU A 451 -25.67 -10.19 0.45
C GLU A 451 -24.15 -10.40 0.30
N HIS A 452 -23.51 -9.60 -0.55
CA HIS A 452 -22.06 -9.64 -0.70
C HIS A 452 -21.39 -9.02 0.53
N HIS A 453 -20.38 -9.73 1.04
CA HIS A 453 -19.40 -9.16 1.95
C HIS A 453 -17.99 -9.62 1.52
N PRO A 454 -16.91 -8.89 1.84
CA PRO A 454 -15.57 -9.36 1.49
C PRO A 454 -15.27 -10.75 2.10
N GLN A 455 -14.90 -11.72 1.27
CA GLN A 455 -14.44 -13.04 1.72
C GLN A 455 -13.00 -12.92 2.19
N VAL A 456 -12.78 -12.89 3.51
CA VAL A 456 -11.46 -12.66 4.12
C VAL A 456 -10.61 -13.93 4.28
N LEU A 457 -11.21 -15.12 4.13
CA LEU A 457 -10.55 -16.42 4.28
C LEU A 457 -11.12 -17.43 3.29
N LYS A 458 -10.26 -18.30 2.73
CA LYS A 458 -10.70 -19.40 1.88
C LYS A 458 -11.52 -20.44 2.67
N SER A 459 -11.21 -20.64 3.95
CA SER A 459 -11.96 -21.53 4.84
C SER A 459 -13.37 -21.03 5.17
N LYS A 460 -13.72 -19.79 4.79
CA LYS A 460 -15.03 -19.17 5.03
C LYS A 460 -15.69 -18.74 3.71
N PRO A 461 -16.03 -19.71 2.84
CA PRO A 461 -16.76 -19.42 1.61
C PRO A 461 -18.18 -18.92 1.91
N PHE A 462 -18.83 -18.38 0.89
CA PHE A 462 -20.27 -18.12 0.95
C PHE A 462 -21.05 -19.43 0.94
N SER A 463 -22.24 -19.43 1.54
CA SER A 463 -23.12 -20.59 1.51
C SER A 463 -24.59 -20.20 1.53
N PHE A 464 -25.42 -21.07 0.95
CA PHE A 464 -26.87 -20.95 0.96
C PHE A 464 -27.51 -22.33 1.15
N GLU A 465 -28.47 -22.42 2.07
CA GLU A 465 -29.22 -23.65 2.31
C GLU A 465 -30.34 -23.81 1.28
N ALA A 466 -30.30 -24.90 0.51
CA ALA A 466 -31.29 -25.21 -0.51
C ALA A 466 -31.68 -26.68 -0.48
N SER A 467 -32.98 -26.96 -0.54
CA SER A 467 -33.50 -28.33 -0.70
C SER A 467 -33.42 -28.73 -2.16
N VAL A 468 -32.26 -29.25 -2.57
CA VAL A 468 -31.96 -29.64 -3.96
C VAL A 468 -31.99 -31.16 -4.15
N LYS A 469 -32.82 -31.61 -5.09
CA LYS A 469 -32.99 -33.01 -5.48
C LYS A 469 -31.92 -33.42 -6.48
N GLU A 470 -31.73 -34.73 -6.63
CA GLU A 470 -30.88 -35.28 -7.68
C GLU A 470 -31.45 -34.90 -9.07
N GLY A 471 -30.60 -34.33 -9.93
CA GLY A 471 -30.97 -33.85 -11.27
C GLY A 471 -31.37 -32.38 -11.35
N ASP A 472 -31.49 -31.66 -10.22
CA ASP A 472 -31.74 -30.22 -10.23
C ASP A 472 -30.54 -29.45 -10.82
N LYS A 473 -30.82 -28.46 -11.68
CA LYS A 473 -29.81 -27.55 -12.23
C LYS A 473 -29.59 -26.40 -11.26
N ILE A 474 -28.37 -26.24 -10.76
CA ILE A 474 -28.02 -25.21 -9.79
C ILE A 474 -27.10 -24.19 -10.45
N ALA A 475 -27.35 -22.91 -10.22
CA ALA A 475 -26.45 -21.82 -10.60
C ALA A 475 -26.36 -20.77 -9.50
N VAL A 476 -25.22 -20.08 -9.41
CA VAL A 476 -25.03 -18.91 -8.56
C VAL A 476 -24.68 -17.72 -9.45
N VAL A 477 -25.39 -16.61 -9.25
CA VAL A 477 -25.25 -15.39 -10.05
C VAL A 477 -24.72 -14.28 -9.16
N ALA A 478 -23.55 -13.74 -9.49
CA ALA A 478 -23.09 -12.49 -8.92
C ALA A 478 -23.87 -11.32 -9.53
N VAL A 479 -24.38 -10.43 -8.69
CA VAL A 479 -25.12 -9.23 -9.10
C VAL A 479 -24.42 -7.99 -8.53
N ASP A 480 -24.06 -7.03 -9.38
CA ASP A 480 -23.47 -5.76 -8.95
C ASP A 480 -24.53 -4.72 -8.56
N LYS A 481 -24.10 -3.57 -8.02
CA LYS A 481 -25.02 -2.50 -7.58
C LYS A 481 -25.84 -1.85 -8.70
N GLU A 482 -25.50 -2.09 -9.96
CA GLU A 482 -26.27 -1.63 -11.12
C GLU A 482 -27.16 -2.74 -11.71
N GLY A 483 -27.12 -3.94 -11.15
CA GLY A 483 -27.92 -5.09 -11.58
C GLY A 483 -27.30 -5.88 -12.73
N ASN A 484 -26.02 -5.65 -13.09
CA ASN A 484 -25.32 -6.52 -14.03
C ASN A 484 -25.12 -7.89 -13.39
N ARG A 485 -25.17 -8.95 -14.20
CA ARG A 485 -25.19 -10.35 -13.74
C ARG A 485 -24.05 -11.14 -14.35
N ALA A 486 -23.41 -12.01 -13.55
CA ALA A 486 -22.47 -13.01 -14.02
C ALA A 486 -22.74 -14.35 -13.34
N GLU A 487 -23.05 -15.37 -14.14
CA GLU A 487 -23.55 -16.67 -13.67
C GLU A 487 -22.48 -17.76 -13.79
N ALA A 488 -22.41 -18.64 -12.79
CA ALA A 488 -21.73 -19.92 -12.90
C ALA A 488 -22.68 -21.05 -12.46
N ALA A 489 -22.71 -22.11 -13.27
CA ALA A 489 -23.48 -23.31 -12.99
C ALA A 489 -22.66 -24.29 -12.14
N LEU A 490 -23.33 -25.02 -11.25
CA LEU A 490 -22.75 -26.19 -10.61
C LEU A 490 -22.56 -27.28 -11.67
N ALA A 491 -21.33 -27.81 -11.76
CA ALA A 491 -20.95 -28.84 -12.74
C ALA A 491 -21.63 -30.19 -12.49
#